data_AF-A0A6G2VVG0-F1
#
_entry.id   AF-A0A6G2VVG0-F1
#
_cell.length_a   1.000
_cell.length_b   1.000
_cell.length_c   1.000
_cell.angle_alpha   90.00
_cell.angle_beta   90.00
_cell.angle_gamma   90.00
#
_symmetry.space_group_name_H-M   'P 1'
#
loop_
_entity.id
_entity.type
_entity.pdbx_description
1 polymer ?
#
loop_
_entity_poly.entity_id
_entity_poly.type
_entity_poly.pdbx_seq_one_letter_code
_entity_poly.pdbx_strand_id
1 'polypeptide(L)'
;ADLSEVYLATCVYAVYDSVTRRCTFANAGHLPPVLVEPGEAALMLDVPPGMPLGVGGEPFEEVEVELPEGALLALYTDGLVESRDHPLDEGLQAFVGALTDPSRPLEDVCDHVLSTLDTHHGEDDIALLMARVQGLPADSVGDWTLPREPRSVGRAREYARGRLASWDLEPLVDTAELLVSELVTNALRYGEGEIRLRLLLDRTLVCEVWDSGLVQPRRRRARDTDEGGRGLQLVGLLSAAWGSRRTPRGKTVWFELPLPGGDGALTDPAEALLSLF
;
A
#
# COMPACT_ATOMS: atom_id res chain seq x y z
N ALA A 1 -6.26 35.37 -22.57
CA ALA A 1 -5.78 33.99 -22.69
C ALA A 1 -5.29 33.62 -21.30
N ASP A 2 -6.06 32.78 -20.62
CA ASP A 2 -5.79 32.32 -19.26
C ASP A 2 -4.58 31.38 -19.35
N LEU A 3 -3.43 31.81 -18.83
CA LEU A 3 -2.32 30.90 -18.58
C LEU A 3 -2.78 30.02 -17.43
N SER A 4 -3.26 28.82 -17.75
CA SER A 4 -3.50 27.80 -16.73
C SER A 4 -2.22 27.67 -15.91
N GLU A 5 -2.30 27.95 -14.60
CA GLU A 5 -1.21 27.68 -13.68
C GLU A 5 -0.81 26.22 -13.85
N VAL A 6 0.42 25.99 -14.29
CA VAL A 6 0.99 24.65 -14.34
C VAL A 6 1.33 24.28 -12.91
N TYR A 7 0.43 23.54 -12.25
CA TYR A 7 0.70 22.99 -10.94
C TYR A 7 1.75 21.89 -11.07
N LEU A 8 2.95 22.16 -10.56
CA LEU A 8 4.04 21.21 -10.46
C LEU A 8 4.16 20.72 -9.01
N ALA A 9 4.44 19.44 -8.83
CA ALA A 9 4.68 18.85 -7.52
C ALA A 9 5.80 17.82 -7.59
N THR A 10 6.71 17.85 -6.61
CA THR A 10 7.65 16.76 -6.40
C THR A 10 6.99 15.68 -5.56
N CYS A 11 7.37 14.42 -5.77
CA CYS A 11 6.81 13.30 -5.03
C CYS A 11 7.79 12.14 -4.98
N VAL A 12 7.97 11.54 -3.81
CA VAL A 12 8.52 10.20 -3.68
C VAL A 12 7.41 9.25 -3.27
N TYR A 13 7.27 8.14 -4.00
CA TYR A 13 6.23 7.15 -3.76
C TYR A 13 6.85 5.80 -3.43
N ALA A 14 6.40 5.20 -2.34
CA ALA A 14 6.91 3.94 -1.83
C ALA A 14 5.76 2.94 -1.62
N VAL A 15 5.93 1.71 -2.11
CA VAL A 15 4.98 0.61 -1.92
C VAL A 15 5.68 -0.55 -1.23
N TYR A 16 5.30 -0.80 0.02
CA TYR A 16 5.88 -1.87 0.83
C TYR A 16 4.98 -3.13 0.82
N ASP A 17 5.54 -4.28 0.48
CA ASP A 17 4.93 -5.60 0.68
C ASP A 17 5.45 -6.18 2.00
N SER A 18 4.61 -6.22 3.02
CA SER A 18 4.97 -6.68 4.37
C SER A 18 5.23 -8.19 4.47
N VAL A 19 4.87 -8.99 3.48
CA VAL A 19 5.16 -10.43 3.45
C VAL A 19 6.59 -10.69 2.96
N THR A 20 6.98 -10.00 1.89
CA THR A 20 8.31 -10.16 1.28
C THR A 20 9.34 -9.15 1.81
N ARG A 21 8.86 -8.13 2.53
CA ARG A 21 9.60 -6.94 2.98
C ARG A 21 10.28 -6.16 1.84
N ARG A 22 9.76 -6.29 0.61
CA ARG A 22 10.22 -5.54 -0.54
C ARG A 22 9.47 -4.22 -0.63
N CYS A 23 10.20 -3.15 -0.89
CA CYS A 23 9.66 -1.82 -1.09
C CYS A 23 10.02 -1.32 -2.49
N THR A 24 9.01 -0.99 -3.27
CA THR A 24 9.18 -0.38 -4.60
C THR A 24 9.10 1.13 -4.47
N PHE A 25 10.10 1.83 -4.99
CA PHE A 25 10.19 3.29 -4.98
C PHE A 25 10.11 3.85 -6.39
N ALA A 26 9.45 4.99 -6.53
CA ALA A 26 9.50 5.85 -7.70
C ALA A 26 9.66 7.31 -7.24
N ASN A 27 10.45 8.09 -7.96
CA ASN A 27 10.77 9.46 -7.59
C ASN A 27 10.43 10.44 -8.72
N ALA A 28 9.58 11.41 -8.45
CA ALA A 28 9.21 12.52 -9.32
C ALA A 28 9.88 13.82 -8.85
N GLY A 29 11.19 13.91 -9.04
CA GLY A 29 11.98 15.12 -8.76
C GLY A 29 12.11 15.49 -7.28
N HIS A 30 11.85 14.56 -6.38
CA HIS A 30 11.96 14.72 -4.93
C HIS A 30 13.31 14.24 -4.41
N LEU A 31 13.60 14.50 -3.13
CA LEU A 31 14.84 14.03 -2.49
C LEU A 31 14.83 12.51 -2.26
N PRO A 32 16.00 11.84 -2.32
CA PRO A 32 16.08 10.40 -2.13
C PRO A 32 15.71 9.98 -0.69
N PRO A 33 14.96 8.86 -0.51
CA PRO A 33 14.72 8.28 0.81
C PRO A 33 16.01 7.93 1.54
N VAL A 34 15.97 7.95 2.88
CA VAL A 34 17.07 7.44 3.71
C VAL A 34 16.69 6.12 4.36
N LEU A 35 17.60 5.14 4.31
CA LEU A 35 17.48 3.85 4.95
C LEU A 35 18.53 3.72 6.05
N VAL A 36 18.13 3.20 7.21
CA VAL A 36 19.03 2.80 8.30
C VAL A 36 18.79 1.33 8.57
N GLU A 37 19.73 0.48 8.15
CA GLU A 37 19.66 -0.94 8.50
C GLU A 37 20.15 -1.17 9.95
N PRO A 38 19.64 -2.20 10.65
CA PRO A 38 20.08 -2.49 12.02
C PRO A 38 21.59 -2.71 12.12
N GLY A 39 22.29 -1.80 12.81
CA GLY A 39 23.74 -1.86 13.01
C GLY A 39 24.58 -1.24 11.89
N GLU A 40 23.95 -0.67 10.87
CA GLU A 40 24.62 0.05 9.79
C GLU A 40 24.43 1.56 9.90
N ALA A 41 25.26 2.30 9.18
CA ALA A 41 25.09 3.75 9.04
C ALA A 41 23.90 4.05 8.13
N ALA A 42 23.25 5.19 8.35
CA ALA A 42 22.22 5.68 7.45
C ALA A 42 22.78 5.91 6.03
N LEU A 43 21.99 5.55 5.01
CA LEU A 43 22.35 5.68 3.61
C LEU A 43 21.17 6.24 2.80
N MET A 44 21.44 7.15 1.88
CA MET A 44 20.44 7.57 0.89
C MET A 44 20.26 6.47 -0.15
N LEU A 45 19.01 6.09 -0.43
CA LEU A 45 18.69 5.12 -1.46
C LEU A 45 18.93 5.70 -2.85
N ASP A 46 19.52 4.92 -3.74
CA ASP A 46 19.69 5.29 -5.15
C ASP A 46 18.38 5.04 -5.92
N VAL A 47 17.50 6.05 -5.89
CA VAL A 47 16.22 6.03 -6.62
C VAL A 47 16.32 7.02 -7.79
N PRO A 48 16.24 6.56 -9.05
CA PRO A 48 16.36 7.41 -10.23
C PRO A 48 15.37 8.59 -10.18
N PRO A 49 15.85 9.84 -10.30
CA PRO A 49 14.98 11.01 -10.27
C PRO A 49 14.24 11.17 -11.61
N GLY A 50 12.93 11.26 -11.55
CA GLY A 50 12.07 11.67 -12.67
C GLY A 50 11.75 13.16 -12.66
N MET A 51 11.02 13.62 -13.69
CA MET A 51 10.51 15.00 -13.73
C MET A 51 9.38 15.21 -12.71
N PRO A 52 9.22 16.41 -12.12
CA PRO A 52 8.08 16.69 -11.27
C PRO A 52 6.74 16.38 -11.95
N LEU A 53 5.75 15.99 -11.15
CA LEU A 53 4.39 15.77 -11.62
C LEU A 53 3.87 17.06 -12.27
N GLY A 54 3.16 16.92 -13.41
CA GLY A 54 2.62 18.06 -14.15
C GLY A 54 3.53 18.61 -15.26
N VAL A 55 4.83 18.31 -15.25
CA VAL A 55 5.73 18.72 -16.36
C VAL A 55 5.48 17.90 -17.64
N GLY A 56 5.04 16.65 -17.48
CA GLY A 56 5.07 15.65 -18.54
C GLY A 56 6.48 15.06 -18.70
N GLY A 57 6.58 13.89 -19.32
CA GLY A 57 7.86 13.20 -19.43
C GLY A 57 7.70 11.70 -19.66
N GLU A 58 8.82 11.00 -19.60
CA GLU A 58 8.85 9.54 -19.60
C GLU A 58 8.22 8.96 -18.33
N PRO A 59 7.78 7.69 -18.34
CA PRO A 59 7.36 7.00 -17.12
C PRO A 59 8.44 7.03 -16.04
N PHE A 60 8.03 7.14 -14.78
CA PHE A 60 8.95 7.06 -13.65
C PHE A 60 9.57 5.65 -13.57
N GLU A 61 10.89 5.60 -13.42
CA GLU A 61 11.59 4.35 -13.18
C GLU A 61 11.32 3.87 -11.74
N GLU A 62 11.13 2.56 -11.61
CA GLU A 62 10.87 1.91 -10.32
C GLU A 62 12.13 1.15 -9.87
N VAL A 63 12.52 1.33 -8.61
CA VAL A 63 13.57 0.52 -7.97
C VAL A 63 12.96 -0.27 -6.83
N GLU A 64 13.32 -1.55 -6.75
CA GLU A 64 12.88 -2.45 -5.69
C GLU A 64 14.03 -2.71 -4.72
N VAL A 65 13.80 -2.41 -3.44
CA VAL A 65 14.77 -2.61 -2.35
C VAL A 65 14.16 -3.59 -1.36
N GLU A 66 14.92 -4.61 -0.96
CA GLU A 66 14.54 -5.45 0.18
C GLU A 66 14.91 -4.72 1.46
N LEU A 67 13.92 -4.47 2.33
CA LEU A 67 14.12 -3.78 3.58
C LEU A 67 14.25 -4.80 4.72
N PRO A 68 15.38 -4.85 5.43
CA PRO A 68 15.53 -5.77 6.54
C PRO A 68 14.58 -5.40 7.69
N GLU A 69 14.18 -6.41 8.45
CA GLU A 69 13.32 -6.20 9.61
C GLU A 69 14.03 -5.34 10.67
N GLY A 70 13.28 -4.37 11.21
CA GLY A 70 13.81 -3.38 12.14
C GLY A 70 14.53 -2.20 11.48
N ALA A 71 14.70 -2.20 10.15
CA ALA A 71 15.26 -1.04 9.45
C ALA A 71 14.35 0.20 9.60
N LEU A 72 14.96 1.38 9.58
CA LEU A 72 14.23 2.65 9.50
C LEU A 72 14.25 3.18 8.07
N LEU A 73 13.07 3.54 7.57
CA LEU A 73 12.90 4.28 6.33
C LEU A 73 12.45 5.70 6.66
N ALA A 74 13.12 6.71 6.10
CA ALA A 74 12.75 8.11 6.23
C ALA A 74 12.48 8.75 4.86
N LEU A 75 11.34 9.43 4.76
CA LEU A 75 10.94 10.29 3.65
C LEU A 75 10.76 11.71 4.20
N TYR A 76 11.20 12.72 3.47
CA TYR A 76 11.30 14.07 4.00
C TYR A 76 11.20 15.11 2.89
N THR A 77 10.70 16.30 3.21
CA THR A 77 10.72 17.45 2.30
C THR A 77 12.09 18.13 2.32
N ASP A 78 12.38 18.87 1.25
CA ASP A 78 13.58 19.71 1.11
C ASP A 78 13.72 20.75 2.24
N GLY A 79 12.63 21.30 2.74
CA GLY A 79 12.64 22.19 3.91
C GLY A 79 13.30 21.60 5.17
N LEU A 80 13.46 20.27 5.27
CA LEU A 80 14.22 19.63 6.35
C LEU A 80 15.73 19.84 6.23
N VAL A 81 16.26 19.90 5.01
CA VAL A 81 17.70 19.81 4.70
C VAL A 81 18.24 21.01 3.91
N GLU A 82 17.37 21.89 3.42
CA GLU A 82 17.74 23.07 2.66
C GLU A 82 17.29 24.34 3.40
N SER A 83 18.20 25.31 3.53
CA SER A 83 17.89 26.65 4.03
C SER A 83 18.76 27.68 3.31
N ARG A 84 18.43 28.98 3.40
CA ARG A 84 19.25 30.04 2.76
C ARG A 84 20.71 30.05 3.20
N ASP A 85 20.95 29.71 4.46
CA ASP A 85 22.26 29.80 5.09
C ASP A 85 23.01 28.47 5.07
N HIS A 86 22.35 27.35 4.73
CA HIS A 86 22.96 26.02 4.68
C HIS A 86 22.67 25.33 3.34
N PRO A 87 23.70 24.97 2.57
CA PRO A 87 23.52 24.27 1.30
C PRO A 87 22.94 22.87 1.53
N LEU A 88 22.13 22.40 0.58
CA LEU A 88 21.47 21.10 0.59
C LEU A 88 22.40 19.94 0.96
N ASP A 89 23.61 19.90 0.41
CA ASP A 89 24.58 18.82 0.66
C ASP A 89 25.00 18.74 2.14
N GLU A 90 25.16 19.88 2.82
CA GLU A 90 25.51 19.92 4.25
C GLU A 90 24.32 19.48 5.11
N GLY A 91 23.10 19.90 4.77
CA GLY A 91 21.89 19.47 5.45
C GLY A 91 21.60 17.98 5.28
N LEU A 92 21.82 17.42 4.09
CA LEU A 92 21.72 15.98 3.84
C LEU A 92 22.74 15.19 4.67
N GLN A 93 23.99 15.65 4.75
CA GLN A 93 25.02 15.01 5.58
C GLN A 93 24.66 15.06 7.07
N ALA A 94 24.18 16.20 7.55
CA ALA A 94 23.72 16.36 8.93
C ALA A 94 22.51 15.46 9.24
N PHE A 95 21.57 15.32 8.29
CA PHE A 95 20.38 14.48 8.45
C PHE A 95 20.76 13.01 8.57
N VAL A 96 21.57 12.52 7.63
CA VAL A 96 22.13 11.16 7.67
C VAL A 96 22.91 10.93 8.97
N GLY A 97 23.69 11.92 9.41
CA GLY A 97 24.46 11.86 10.65
C GLY A 97 23.63 11.85 11.93
N ALA A 98 22.40 12.39 11.91
CA ALA A 98 21.49 12.41 13.06
C ALA A 98 20.79 11.05 13.27
N LEU A 99 20.71 10.20 12.25
CA LEU A 99 20.05 8.90 12.28
C LEU A 99 20.97 7.81 12.87
N THR A 100 21.21 7.86 14.18
CA THR A 100 22.24 7.04 14.85
C THR A 100 21.75 5.80 15.60
N ASP A 101 20.48 5.78 16.05
CA ASP A 101 19.91 4.65 16.82
C ASP A 101 18.52 4.28 16.29
N PRO A 102 18.42 3.28 15.41
CA PRO A 102 17.14 2.88 14.83
C PRO A 102 16.19 2.19 15.81
N SER A 103 16.66 1.83 17.01
CA SER A 103 15.89 1.08 18.00
C SER A 103 15.01 1.96 18.90
N ARG A 104 15.38 3.24 19.08
CA ARG A 104 14.63 4.24 19.88
C ARG A 104 13.20 4.43 19.37
N PRO A 105 12.23 4.83 20.22
CA PRO A 105 10.89 5.20 19.74
C PRO A 105 10.97 6.17 18.56
N LEU A 106 10.13 5.97 17.53
CA LEU A 106 10.21 6.77 16.30
C LEU A 106 10.06 8.28 16.56
N GLU A 107 9.19 8.65 17.49
CA GLU A 107 9.00 10.05 17.92
C GLU A 107 10.32 10.65 18.44
N ASP A 108 11.03 9.94 19.31
CA ASP A 108 12.32 10.38 19.86
C ASP A 108 13.41 10.53 18.78
N VAL A 109 13.36 9.71 17.73
CA VAL A 109 14.29 9.81 16.60
C VAL A 109 13.93 11.03 15.74
N CYS A 110 12.65 11.24 15.44
CA CYS A 110 12.18 12.43 14.72
C CYS A 110 12.54 13.72 15.47
N ASP A 111 12.27 13.80 16.77
CA ASP A 111 12.60 14.96 17.60
C ASP A 111 14.12 15.22 17.62
N HIS A 112 14.92 14.16 17.69
CA HIS A 112 16.37 14.28 17.63
C HIS A 112 16.83 14.84 16.28
N VAL A 113 16.31 14.34 15.16
CA VAL A 113 16.61 14.87 13.82
C VAL A 113 16.24 16.34 13.71
N LEU A 114 15.00 16.70 14.06
CA LEU A 114 14.51 18.07 13.98
C LEU A 114 15.31 19.03 14.85
N SER A 115 15.71 18.61 16.06
CA SER A 115 16.55 19.42 16.94
C SER A 115 18.00 19.55 16.46
N THR A 116 18.54 18.53 15.79
CA THR A 116 19.94 18.51 15.32
C THR A 116 20.13 19.35 14.07
N LEU A 117 19.15 19.33 13.17
CA LEU A 117 19.16 20.10 11.92
C LEU A 117 18.86 21.58 12.14
N ASP A 118 18.64 22.00 13.39
CA ASP A 118 18.30 23.36 13.79
C ASP A 118 17.29 23.99 12.84
N THR A 119 16.14 23.32 12.70
CA THR A 119 15.06 23.73 11.80
C THR A 119 14.40 25.02 12.32
N HIS A 120 15.13 26.12 12.22
CA HIS A 120 14.65 27.46 12.50
C HIS A 120 13.64 27.86 11.42
N HIS A 121 12.39 27.51 11.73
CA HIS A 121 11.14 27.80 11.06
C HIS A 121 11.14 29.13 10.29
N GLY A 122 10.77 29.07 9.00
CA GLY A 122 10.28 30.29 8.34
C GLY A 122 10.13 30.29 6.82
N GLU A 123 10.75 29.36 6.09
CA GLU A 123 10.83 29.53 4.62
C GLU A 123 10.14 28.46 3.79
N ASP A 124 10.19 27.20 4.20
CA ASP A 124 9.51 26.10 3.51
C ASP A 124 8.88 25.11 4.51
N ASP A 125 7.92 24.31 4.02
CA ASP A 125 7.20 23.34 4.83
C ASP A 125 8.07 22.11 5.13
N ILE A 126 8.23 21.83 6.43
CA ILE A 126 8.99 20.68 6.91
C ILE A 126 8.04 19.52 7.18
N ALA A 127 8.25 18.41 6.49
CA ALA A 127 7.64 17.13 6.79
C ALA A 127 8.72 16.05 6.86
N LEU A 128 8.66 15.24 7.92
CA LEU A 128 9.48 14.03 8.10
C LEU A 128 8.54 12.87 8.40
N LEU A 129 8.55 11.86 7.53
CA LEU A 129 7.85 10.61 7.72
C LEU A 129 8.88 9.52 7.98
N MET A 130 8.79 8.90 9.17
CA MET A 130 9.66 7.80 9.55
C MET A 130 8.84 6.54 9.79
N ALA A 131 9.30 5.42 9.24
CA ALA A 131 8.68 4.12 9.42
C ALA A 131 9.73 3.09 9.85
N ARG A 132 9.38 2.24 10.82
CA ARG A 132 10.15 1.04 11.14
C ARG A 132 9.59 -0.14 10.37
N VAL A 133 10.47 -0.83 9.66
CA VAL A 133 10.13 -1.98 8.82
C VAL A 133 9.79 -3.16 9.72
N GLN A 134 8.58 -3.68 9.54
CA GLN A 134 8.08 -4.87 10.23
C GLN A 134 7.45 -5.80 9.20
N GLY A 135 7.97 -7.03 9.14
CA GLY A 135 7.37 -8.07 8.32
C GLY A 135 6.11 -8.63 8.99
N LEU A 136 5.15 -9.07 8.19
CA LEU A 136 4.05 -9.86 8.72
C LEU A 136 4.54 -11.25 9.11
N PRO A 137 4.17 -11.75 10.31
CA PRO A 137 4.40 -13.13 10.67
C PRO A 137 3.84 -14.09 9.62
N ALA A 138 4.54 -15.19 9.33
CA ALA A 138 4.10 -16.16 8.32
C ALA A 138 2.74 -16.79 8.67
N ASP A 139 2.43 -16.91 9.95
CA ASP A 139 1.14 -17.35 10.47
C ASP A 139 0.04 -16.28 10.36
N SER A 140 0.37 -15.02 10.05
CA SER A 140 -0.60 -13.97 9.69
C SER A 140 -0.86 -13.85 8.19
N VAL A 141 -0.33 -14.78 7.39
CA VAL A 141 -0.48 -14.77 5.92
C VAL A 141 -1.13 -16.06 5.43
N GLY A 142 -2.09 -15.94 4.52
CA GLY A 142 -2.51 -17.02 3.63
C GLY A 142 -2.20 -16.61 2.20
N ASP A 143 -1.46 -17.41 1.44
CA ASP A 143 -1.04 -17.06 0.08
C ASP A 143 -1.13 -18.30 -0.83
N TRP A 144 -2.01 -18.24 -1.84
CA TRP A 144 -2.33 -19.36 -2.71
C TRP A 144 -2.36 -18.95 -4.17
N THR A 145 -1.80 -19.80 -5.02
CA THR A 145 -1.97 -19.73 -6.48
C THR A 145 -3.09 -20.67 -6.91
N LEU A 146 -4.00 -20.14 -7.72
CA LEU A 146 -5.19 -20.80 -8.23
C LEU A 146 -5.13 -20.84 -9.76
N PRO A 147 -5.35 -22.01 -10.40
CA PRO A 147 -5.48 -22.07 -11.84
C PRO A 147 -6.72 -21.29 -12.29
N ARG A 148 -6.72 -20.78 -13.53
CA ARG A 148 -7.85 -20.02 -14.08
C ARG A 148 -8.97 -20.92 -14.59
N GLU A 149 -9.68 -21.55 -13.67
CA GLU A 149 -10.81 -22.44 -13.94
C GLU A 149 -12.00 -22.18 -13.01
N PRO A 150 -13.25 -22.52 -13.39
CA PRO A 150 -14.43 -22.26 -12.56
C PRO A 150 -14.38 -22.85 -11.15
N ARG A 151 -13.72 -24.00 -10.97
CA ARG A 151 -13.56 -24.64 -9.65
C ARG A 151 -12.71 -23.83 -8.68
N SER A 152 -11.85 -22.95 -9.18
CA SER A 152 -10.99 -22.09 -8.35
C SER A 152 -11.76 -21.09 -7.50
N VAL A 153 -12.97 -20.70 -7.90
CA VAL A 153 -13.83 -19.83 -7.06
C VAL A 153 -14.25 -20.57 -5.79
N GLY A 154 -14.61 -21.86 -5.90
CA GLY A 154 -14.92 -22.70 -4.74
C GLY A 154 -13.71 -22.93 -3.84
N ARG A 155 -12.56 -23.25 -4.45
CA ARG A 155 -11.28 -23.42 -3.71
C ARG A 155 -10.86 -22.15 -2.97
N ALA A 156 -11.03 -20.98 -3.58
CA ALA A 156 -10.73 -19.70 -2.95
C ALA A 156 -11.56 -19.48 -1.67
N ARG A 157 -12.85 -19.79 -1.72
CA ARG A 157 -13.73 -19.73 -0.53
C ARG A 157 -13.28 -20.71 0.55
N GLU A 158 -12.97 -21.95 0.18
CA GLU A 158 -12.46 -22.96 1.11
C GLU A 158 -11.15 -22.53 1.80
N TYR A 159 -10.20 -21.95 1.03
CA TYR A 159 -8.96 -21.39 1.59
C TYR A 159 -9.23 -20.22 2.53
N ALA A 160 -10.11 -19.29 2.14
CA ALA A 160 -10.47 -18.17 2.99
C ALA A 160 -11.14 -18.62 4.30
N ARG A 161 -12.16 -19.47 4.22
CA ARG A 161 -12.82 -20.04 5.42
C ARG A 161 -11.82 -20.75 6.33
N GLY A 162 -10.99 -21.63 5.77
CA GLY A 162 -10.01 -22.38 6.55
C GLY A 162 -9.00 -21.48 7.26
N ARG A 163 -8.57 -20.39 6.59
CA ARG A 163 -7.61 -19.47 7.17
C ARG A 163 -8.20 -18.56 8.24
N LEU A 164 -9.39 -18.01 8.00
CA LEU A 164 -10.10 -17.20 8.99
C LEU A 164 -10.44 -18.03 10.23
N ALA A 165 -10.84 -19.29 10.07
CA ALA A 165 -11.04 -20.19 11.21
C ALA A 165 -9.73 -20.46 11.98
N SER A 166 -8.58 -20.56 11.30
CA SER A 166 -7.29 -20.70 11.98
C SER A 166 -6.82 -19.43 12.70
N TRP A 167 -7.48 -18.30 12.46
CA TRP A 167 -7.23 -17.01 13.08
C TRP A 167 -8.30 -16.61 14.10
N ASP A 168 -9.24 -17.50 14.42
CA ASP A 168 -10.38 -17.23 15.30
C ASP A 168 -11.24 -16.02 14.82
N LEU A 169 -11.37 -15.89 13.49
CA LEU A 169 -12.15 -14.84 12.81
C LEU A 169 -13.45 -15.38 12.20
N GLU A 170 -14.11 -16.32 12.87
CA GLU A 170 -15.40 -16.89 12.44
C GLU A 170 -16.45 -15.83 12.08
N PRO A 171 -16.59 -14.69 12.82
CA PRO A 171 -17.57 -13.66 12.47
C PRO A 171 -17.35 -13.01 11.09
N LEU A 172 -16.15 -13.11 10.52
CA LEU A 172 -15.83 -12.53 9.21
C LEU A 172 -16.01 -13.52 8.05
N VAL A 173 -16.19 -14.81 8.33
CA VAL A 173 -16.13 -15.88 7.32
C VAL A 173 -17.12 -15.64 6.18
N ASP A 174 -18.40 -15.41 6.50
CA ASP A 174 -19.45 -15.28 5.47
C ASP A 174 -19.20 -14.07 4.56
N THR A 175 -18.84 -12.92 5.15
CA THR A 175 -18.50 -11.70 4.41
C THR A 175 -17.26 -11.90 3.56
N ALA A 176 -16.17 -12.42 4.14
CA ALA A 176 -14.92 -12.63 3.44
C ALA A 176 -15.09 -13.61 2.28
N GLU A 177 -15.80 -14.73 2.46
CA GLU A 177 -16.06 -15.69 1.39
C GLU A 177 -16.85 -15.09 0.24
N LEU A 178 -17.87 -14.28 0.53
CA LEU A 178 -18.65 -13.59 -0.50
C LEU A 178 -17.73 -12.67 -1.32
N LEU A 179 -16.95 -11.81 -0.64
CA LEU A 179 -16.09 -10.85 -1.31
C LEU A 179 -14.92 -11.51 -2.06
N VAL A 180 -14.31 -12.55 -1.49
CA VAL A 180 -13.31 -13.40 -2.17
C VAL A 180 -13.92 -14.02 -3.43
N SER A 181 -15.13 -14.56 -3.34
CA SER A 181 -15.82 -15.17 -4.48
C SER A 181 -16.06 -14.14 -5.60
N GLU A 182 -16.44 -12.91 -5.26
CA GLU A 182 -16.62 -11.83 -6.23
C GLU A 182 -15.30 -11.43 -6.89
N LEU A 183 -14.23 -11.20 -6.12
CA LEU A 183 -12.93 -10.81 -6.69
C LEU A 183 -12.32 -11.92 -7.56
N VAL A 184 -12.35 -13.18 -7.11
CA VAL A 184 -11.83 -14.32 -7.88
C VAL A 184 -12.69 -14.58 -9.12
N THR A 185 -14.01 -14.41 -9.05
CA THR A 185 -14.88 -14.49 -10.23
C THR A 185 -14.55 -13.38 -11.23
N ASN A 186 -14.28 -12.16 -10.75
CA ASN A 186 -13.89 -11.04 -11.60
C ASN A 186 -12.53 -11.31 -12.28
N ALA A 187 -11.54 -11.82 -11.54
CA ALA A 187 -10.25 -12.24 -12.10
C ALA A 187 -10.40 -13.37 -13.13
N LEU A 188 -11.27 -14.36 -12.86
CA LEU A 188 -11.56 -15.45 -13.80
C LEU A 188 -12.22 -14.95 -15.10
N ARG A 189 -13.19 -14.03 -15.01
CA ARG A 189 -13.97 -13.55 -16.15
C ARG A 189 -13.26 -12.47 -16.98
N TYR A 190 -12.56 -11.57 -16.31
CA TYR A 190 -12.03 -10.34 -16.92
C TYR A 190 -10.51 -10.15 -16.74
N GLY A 191 -9.87 -11.04 -16.00
CA GLY A 191 -8.41 -11.10 -15.86
C GLY A 191 -7.76 -12.11 -16.80
N GLU A 192 -6.44 -12.20 -16.70
CA GLU A 192 -5.59 -13.09 -17.50
C GLU A 192 -4.63 -13.90 -16.59
N GLY A 193 -4.04 -14.98 -17.10
CA GLY A 193 -3.03 -15.74 -16.37
C GLY A 193 -3.58 -16.49 -15.14
N GLU A 194 -2.67 -16.91 -14.25
CA GLU A 194 -3.01 -17.53 -12.98
C GLU A 194 -3.56 -16.50 -11.99
N ILE A 195 -4.44 -16.95 -11.10
CA ILE A 195 -5.02 -16.10 -10.07
C ILE A 195 -4.24 -16.33 -8.78
N ARG A 196 -3.73 -15.28 -8.14
CA ARG A 196 -3.18 -15.38 -6.79
C ARG A 196 -4.21 -14.84 -5.81
N LEU A 197 -4.44 -15.53 -4.71
CA LEU A 197 -5.24 -15.07 -3.58
C LEU A 197 -4.32 -14.94 -2.36
N ARG A 198 -4.34 -13.79 -1.71
CA ARG A 198 -3.64 -13.58 -0.46
C ARG A 198 -4.58 -12.98 0.58
N LEU A 199 -4.49 -13.48 1.80
CA LEU A 199 -5.11 -12.93 3.00
C LEU A 199 -4.00 -12.50 3.96
N LEU A 200 -4.13 -11.30 4.49
CA LEU A 200 -3.19 -10.68 5.41
C LEU A 200 -3.93 -10.29 6.68
N LEU A 201 -3.43 -10.70 7.84
CA LEU A 201 -3.98 -10.33 9.14
C LEU A 201 -3.01 -9.42 9.90
N ASP A 202 -3.42 -8.17 10.12
CA ASP A 202 -2.72 -7.20 10.97
C ASP A 202 -3.76 -6.41 11.80
N ARG A 203 -3.81 -5.08 11.64
CA ARG A 203 -4.87 -4.24 12.23
C ARG A 203 -6.24 -4.51 11.61
N THR A 204 -6.24 -5.00 10.38
CA THR A 204 -7.41 -5.39 9.60
C THR A 204 -7.13 -6.66 8.82
N LEU A 205 -8.20 -7.28 8.32
CA LEU A 205 -8.10 -8.39 7.38
C LEU A 205 -8.09 -7.82 5.96
N VAL A 206 -6.96 -7.94 5.27
CA VAL A 206 -6.85 -7.54 3.86
C VAL A 206 -6.88 -8.77 2.98
N CYS A 207 -7.72 -8.75 1.95
CA CYS A 207 -7.72 -9.73 0.89
C CYS A 207 -7.21 -9.09 -0.40
N GLU A 208 -6.24 -9.72 -1.04
CA GLU A 208 -5.68 -9.32 -2.32
C GLU A 208 -5.88 -10.45 -3.34
N VAL A 209 -6.34 -10.09 -4.55
CA VAL A 209 -6.48 -11.00 -5.68
C VAL A 209 -5.72 -10.43 -6.87
N TRP A 210 -4.75 -11.19 -7.38
CA TRP A 210 -3.96 -10.81 -8.55
C TRP A 210 -4.37 -11.61 -9.77
N ASP A 211 -4.24 -10.96 -10.93
CA ASP A 211 -4.25 -11.59 -12.24
C ASP A 211 -3.30 -10.83 -13.17
N SER A 212 -2.97 -11.41 -14.32
CA SER A 212 -2.03 -10.84 -15.29
C SER A 212 -2.65 -9.78 -16.22
N GLY A 213 -3.93 -9.46 -16.06
CA GLY A 213 -4.64 -8.50 -16.90
C GLY A 213 -4.29 -7.05 -16.57
N LEU A 214 -4.15 -6.21 -17.60
CA LEU A 214 -3.78 -4.79 -17.46
C LEU A 214 -4.99 -3.85 -17.36
N VAL A 215 -6.21 -4.36 -17.56
CA VAL A 215 -7.44 -3.55 -17.53
C VAL A 215 -7.94 -3.43 -16.10
N GLN A 216 -8.02 -2.21 -15.58
CA GLN A 216 -8.51 -1.96 -14.22
C GLN A 216 -9.99 -2.33 -14.07
N PRO A 217 -10.39 -2.87 -12.91
CA PRO A 217 -11.80 -3.15 -12.63
C PRO A 217 -12.60 -1.86 -12.67
N ARG A 218 -13.77 -1.89 -13.31
CA ARG A 218 -14.71 -0.76 -13.33
C ARG A 218 -15.95 -1.15 -12.54
N ARG A 219 -16.27 -0.37 -11.51
CA ARG A 219 -17.57 -0.47 -10.84
C ARG A 219 -18.66 -0.11 -11.85
N ARG A 220 -19.50 -1.08 -12.19
CA ARG A 220 -20.67 -0.87 -13.05
C ARG A 220 -21.90 -0.78 -12.16
N ARG A 221 -22.81 0.14 -12.45
CA ARG A 221 -24.19 0.05 -11.93
C ARG A 221 -24.91 -0.97 -12.79
N ALA A 222 -25.13 -2.17 -12.25
CA ALA A 222 -25.99 -3.16 -12.88
C ALA A 222 -27.42 -2.61 -12.92
N ARG A 223 -28.14 -2.78 -14.03
CA ARG A 223 -29.58 -2.52 -14.09
C ARG A 223 -30.33 -3.67 -13.43
N ASP A 224 -31.59 -3.46 -13.01
CA ASP A 224 -32.38 -4.46 -12.28
C ASP A 224 -32.45 -5.83 -12.98
N THR A 225 -32.37 -5.84 -14.32
CA THR A 225 -32.40 -7.04 -15.18
C THR A 225 -31.03 -7.67 -15.48
N ASP A 226 -29.92 -7.08 -15.03
CA ASP A 226 -28.59 -7.61 -15.35
C ASP A 226 -28.23 -8.76 -14.38
N GLU A 227 -27.84 -9.91 -14.93
CA GLU A 227 -27.36 -11.08 -14.16
C GLU A 227 -25.94 -10.89 -13.57
N GLY A 228 -25.27 -9.78 -13.87
CA GLY A 228 -23.88 -9.52 -13.46
C GLY A 228 -23.56 -8.04 -13.28
N GLY A 229 -22.36 -7.76 -12.76
CA GLY A 229 -21.88 -6.38 -12.55
C GLY A 229 -22.12 -5.81 -11.15
N ARG A 230 -22.75 -6.57 -10.25
CA ARG A 230 -22.96 -6.18 -8.83
C ARG A 230 -21.77 -6.51 -7.92
N GLY A 231 -20.82 -7.34 -8.35
CA GLY A 231 -19.73 -7.82 -7.50
C GLY A 231 -18.90 -6.73 -6.83
N LEU A 232 -18.37 -5.78 -7.61
CA LEU A 232 -17.62 -4.64 -7.04
C LEU A 232 -18.50 -3.66 -6.26
N GLN A 233 -19.81 -3.67 -6.49
CA GLN A 233 -20.75 -2.90 -5.67
C GLN A 233 -20.94 -3.56 -4.30
N LEU A 234 -21.02 -4.90 -4.23
CA LEU A 234 -21.02 -5.65 -2.97
C LEU A 234 -19.71 -5.44 -2.19
N VAL A 235 -18.56 -5.55 -2.88
CA VAL A 235 -17.26 -5.23 -2.28
C VAL A 235 -17.29 -3.84 -1.67
N GLY A 236 -17.74 -2.83 -2.41
CA GLY A 236 -17.82 -1.46 -1.89
C GLY A 236 -18.87 -1.20 -0.80
N LEU A 237 -19.81 -2.13 -0.54
CA LEU A 237 -20.79 -2.00 0.55
C LEU A 237 -20.35 -2.73 1.83
N LEU A 238 -19.60 -3.82 1.67
CA LEU A 238 -19.26 -4.74 2.76
C LEU A 238 -17.82 -4.62 3.25
N SER A 239 -16.96 -3.90 2.52
CA SER A 239 -15.60 -3.62 2.94
C SER A 239 -15.48 -2.23 3.54
N ALA A 240 -14.54 -2.06 4.49
CA ALA A 240 -14.16 -0.74 5.00
C ALA A 240 -13.45 0.08 3.92
N ALA A 241 -12.61 -0.59 3.12
CA ALA A 241 -11.92 -0.03 1.98
C ALA A 241 -11.73 -1.09 0.90
N TRP A 242 -11.64 -0.66 -0.35
CA TRP A 242 -11.24 -1.53 -1.46
C TRP A 242 -10.58 -0.69 -2.55
N GLY A 243 -9.80 -1.36 -3.39
CA GLY A 243 -9.11 -0.69 -4.46
C GLY A 243 -8.53 -1.64 -5.50
N SER A 244 -7.77 -1.06 -6.43
CA SER A 244 -7.00 -1.83 -7.40
C SER A 244 -5.71 -1.13 -7.75
N ARG A 245 -4.62 -1.90 -7.85
CA ARG A 245 -3.27 -1.41 -8.16
C ARG A 245 -2.74 -2.15 -9.39
N ARG A 246 -2.06 -1.44 -10.28
CA ARG A 246 -1.31 -2.06 -11.37
C ARG A 246 -0.01 -2.63 -10.81
N THR A 247 0.40 -3.78 -11.32
CA THR A 247 1.72 -4.35 -11.03
C THR A 247 2.48 -4.50 -12.34
N PRO A 248 3.81 -4.64 -12.32
CA PRO A 248 4.59 -4.87 -13.54
C PRO A 248 4.12 -6.08 -14.36
N ARG A 249 3.43 -7.04 -13.72
CA ARG A 249 2.97 -8.29 -14.33
C ARG A 249 1.44 -8.43 -14.43
N GLY A 250 0.69 -7.36 -14.17
CA GLY A 250 -0.78 -7.41 -14.19
C GLY A 250 -1.43 -6.39 -13.26
N LYS A 251 -2.34 -6.86 -12.41
CA LYS A 251 -3.03 -6.03 -11.43
C LYS A 251 -3.36 -6.80 -10.16
N THR A 252 -3.66 -6.04 -9.11
CA THR A 252 -4.20 -6.53 -7.85
C THR A 252 -5.51 -5.81 -7.60
N VAL A 253 -6.56 -6.54 -7.21
CA VAL A 253 -7.78 -5.99 -6.65
C VAL A 253 -7.85 -6.44 -5.20
N TRP A 254 -8.17 -5.53 -4.30
CA TRP A 254 -8.13 -5.81 -2.86
C TRP A 254 -9.30 -5.20 -2.13
N PHE A 255 -9.61 -5.77 -0.97
CA PHE A 255 -10.55 -5.20 0.00
C PHE A 255 -10.05 -5.39 1.43
N GLU A 256 -10.58 -4.60 2.33
CA GLU A 256 -10.25 -4.58 3.76
C GLU A 256 -11.51 -4.78 4.60
N LEU A 257 -11.44 -5.68 5.57
CA LEU A 257 -12.47 -5.91 6.58
C LEU A 257 -11.94 -5.53 7.96
N PRO A 258 -12.72 -4.78 8.77
CA PRO A 258 -12.35 -4.50 10.15
C PRO A 258 -12.38 -5.79 10.97
N LEU A 259 -11.49 -5.91 11.95
CA LEU A 259 -11.49 -7.04 12.87
C LEU A 259 -12.66 -6.93 13.87
N PRO A 260 -13.24 -8.06 14.33
CA PRO A 260 -14.26 -8.04 15.36
C PRO A 260 -13.78 -7.33 16.63
N GLY A 261 -14.58 -6.40 17.15
CA GLY A 261 -14.24 -5.64 18.37
C GLY A 261 -13.38 -4.39 18.15
N GLY A 262 -13.01 -4.06 16.91
CA GLY A 262 -12.45 -2.74 16.55
C GLY A 262 -13.54 -1.66 16.41
N ASP A 263 -13.13 -0.41 16.19
CA ASP A 263 -14.04 0.75 16.02
C ASP A 263 -14.92 0.70 14.75
N GLY A 264 -14.74 -0.31 13.88
CA GLY A 264 -15.51 -0.50 12.65
C GLY A 264 -16.69 -1.47 12.83
N ALA A 265 -17.91 -1.00 12.58
CA ALA A 265 -19.09 -1.86 12.54
C ALA A 265 -19.06 -2.76 11.29
N LEU A 266 -19.29 -4.07 11.49
CA LEU A 266 -19.47 -5.01 10.40
C LEU A 266 -20.89 -4.92 9.87
N THR A 267 -21.04 -4.66 8.57
CA THR A 267 -22.34 -4.72 7.88
C THR A 267 -22.72 -6.18 7.63
N ASP A 268 -23.95 -6.56 7.93
CA ASP A 268 -24.48 -7.89 7.62
C ASP A 268 -24.56 -8.10 6.08
N PRO A 269 -23.91 -9.14 5.52
CA PRO A 269 -24.00 -9.48 4.10
C PRO A 269 -25.42 -9.63 3.58
N ALA A 270 -26.33 -10.21 4.37
CA ALA A 270 -27.72 -10.44 3.98
C ALA A 270 -28.48 -9.12 3.84
N GLU A 271 -28.27 -8.19 4.77
CA GLU A 271 -28.86 -6.85 4.72
C GLU A 271 -28.31 -6.04 3.54
N ALA A 272 -26.99 -6.09 3.30
CA ALA A 272 -26.38 -5.41 2.16
C ALA A 272 -26.91 -5.96 0.83
N LEU A 273 -27.07 -7.28 0.70
CA LEU A 273 -27.67 -7.90 -0.48
C LEU A 273 -29.12 -7.42 -0.70
N LEU A 274 -29.92 -7.31 0.36
CA LEU A 274 -31.29 -6.80 0.28
C LEU A 274 -31.34 -5.32 -0.17
N SER A 275 -30.37 -4.50 0.24
CA SER A 275 -30.28 -3.08 -0.17
C SER A 275 -29.99 -2.87 -1.67
N LEU A 276 -29.59 -3.93 -2.39
CA LEU A 276 -29.31 -3.91 -3.82
C LEU A 276 -30.53 -4.23 -4.71
N PHE A 277 -31.68 -4.53 -4.09
CA PHE A 277 -32.95 -4.83 -4.74
C PHE A 277 -34.05 -3.87 -4.27
#